data_AF-A0A3D8WV27-F1
#
_entry.id   AF-A0A3D8WV27-F1
#
_cell.length_a   1.000
_cell.length_b   1.000
_cell.length_c   1.000
_cell.angle_alpha   90.00
_cell.angle_beta   90.00
_cell.angle_gamma   90.00
#
_symmetry.space_group_name_H-M   'P 1'
#
loop_
_entity.id
_entity.type
_entity.pdbx_description
1 polymer ?
#
loop_
_entity_poly.entity_id
_entity_poly.type
_entity_poly.pdbx_seq_one_letter_code
_entity_poly.pdbx_strand_id
1 'polypeptide(L)'
;MLEIHFMELPKLLIKWRNREVDPREDQLVRWLLLLEASEDEEITQVLEEIAMQEDQVLKKAMDEWERVSQDPEVLLAYEARRKALLDEKSALKRAEKKGKEEAIKAMAIGMIQEGIANNVISKLTGLSIEEIEMLRHQ
;
A
#
# COMPACT_ATOMS: atom_id res chain seq x y z
N MET A 1 -1.23 29.66 32.20
CA MET A 1 -2.34 28.84 32.71
C MET A 1 -2.03 27.41 32.28
N LEU A 2 -2.05 26.44 33.20
CA LEU A 2 -1.80 25.04 32.86
C LEU A 2 -3.14 24.41 32.44
N GLU A 3 -3.25 23.98 31.19
CA GLU A 3 -4.37 23.16 30.73
C GLU A 3 -3.95 21.68 30.83
N ILE A 4 -4.76 20.88 31.50
CA ILE A 4 -4.52 19.45 31.68
C ILE A 4 -5.61 18.72 30.90
N HIS A 5 -5.19 17.92 29.92
CA HIS A 5 -6.07 17.02 29.19
C HIS A 5 -5.93 15.61 29.75
N PHE A 6 -7.08 14.98 30.03
CA PHE A 6 -7.14 13.61 30.53
C PHE A 6 -7.64 12.69 29.41
N MET A 7 -6.90 11.62 29.15
CA MET A 7 -7.20 10.63 28.12
C MET A 7 -7.15 9.23 28.72
N GLU A 8 -8.17 8.44 28.46
CA GLU A 8 -8.31 7.07 28.98
C GLU A 8 -8.11 6.06 27.84
N LEU A 9 -6.94 5.43 27.79
CA LEU A 9 -6.61 4.42 26.78
C LEU A 9 -7.63 3.27 26.72
N PRO A 10 -8.13 2.71 27.84
CA PRO A 10 -9.14 1.64 27.77
C PRO A 10 -10.43 2.07 27.07
N LYS A 11 -10.87 3.33 27.26
CA LYS A 11 -12.04 3.87 26.57
C LYS A 11 -11.77 4.10 25.09
N LEU A 12 -10.56 4.54 24.75
CA LEU A 12 -10.14 4.67 23.36
C LEU A 12 -10.18 3.32 22.64
N LEU A 13 -9.65 2.27 23.26
CA LEU A 13 -9.66 0.92 22.70
C LEU A 13 -11.09 0.43 22.44
N ILE A 14 -12.01 0.60 23.40
CA ILE A 14 -13.43 0.24 23.20
C ILE A 14 -14.02 0.99 21.99
N LYS A 15 -13.79 2.30 21.89
CA LYS A 15 -14.27 3.11 20.77
C LYS A 15 -13.70 2.67 19.44
N TRP A 16 -12.40 2.35 19.41
CA TRP A 16 -11.73 1.87 18.20
C TRP A 16 -12.27 0.50 17.77
N ARG A 17 -12.46 -0.44 18.71
CA ARG A 17 -13.10 -1.75 18.45
C ARG A 17 -14.53 -1.61 17.93
N ASN A 18 -15.27 -0.62 18.42
CA ASN A 18 -16.61 -0.29 17.95
C ASN A 18 -16.63 0.52 16.63
N ARG A 19 -15.45 0.84 16.06
CA ARG A 19 -15.29 1.70 14.87
C ARG A 19 -15.88 3.10 15.02
N GLU A 20 -15.90 3.61 16.25
CA GLU A 20 -16.34 4.98 16.55
C GLU A 20 -15.24 6.03 16.32
N VAL A 21 -13.98 5.59 16.21
CA VAL A 21 -12.80 6.43 15.94
C VAL A 21 -11.92 5.76 14.89
N ASP A 22 -11.29 6.57 14.04
CA ASP A 22 -10.41 6.09 12.97
C ASP A 22 -9.01 6.75 13.08
N PRO A 23 -7.93 5.97 13.26
CA PRO A 23 -6.56 6.50 13.25
C PRO A 23 -6.13 7.09 11.89
N ARG A 24 -6.84 6.81 10.79
CA ARG A 24 -6.58 7.47 9.50
C ARG A 24 -7.04 8.92 9.49
N GLU A 25 -8.16 9.21 10.15
CA GLU A 25 -8.75 10.56 10.20
C GLU A 25 -8.23 11.38 11.38
N ASP A 26 -7.99 10.74 12.53
CA ASP A 26 -7.56 11.41 13.76
C ASP A 26 -6.12 11.06 14.14
N GLN A 27 -5.24 12.05 14.04
CA GLN A 27 -3.82 11.91 14.35
C GLN A 27 -3.56 11.63 15.84
N LEU A 28 -4.35 12.20 16.76
CA LEU A 28 -4.19 11.93 18.19
C LEU A 28 -4.56 10.48 18.49
N VAL A 29 -5.67 9.98 17.93
CA VAL A 29 -6.06 8.57 18.02
C VAL A 29 -4.94 7.66 17.50
N ARG A 30 -4.37 7.97 16.33
CA ARG A 30 -3.23 7.24 15.75
C ARG A 30 -2.05 7.14 16.71
N TRP A 31 -1.64 8.25 17.31
CA TRP A 31 -0.51 8.27 18.25
C TRP A 31 -0.82 7.59 19.58
N LEU A 32 -2.06 7.68 20.08
CA LEU A 32 -2.45 6.99 21.30
C LEU A 32 -2.52 5.47 21.10
N LEU A 33 -3.03 5.01 19.94
CA LEU A 33 -3.06 3.59 19.60
C LEU A 33 -1.64 3.01 19.45
N LEU A 34 -0.66 3.80 18.99
CA LEU A 34 0.73 3.35 18.92
C LEU A 34 1.26 2.85 20.27
N LEU A 35 0.82 3.45 21.38
CA LEU A 35 1.23 3.04 22.72
C LEU A 35 0.76 1.64 23.11
N GLU A 36 -0.34 1.16 22.52
CA GLU A 36 -0.94 -0.15 22.77
C GLU A 36 -0.52 -1.18 21.69
N ALA A 37 0.14 -0.73 20.62
CA ALA A 37 0.45 -1.55 19.46
C ALA A 37 1.29 -2.79 19.84
N SER A 38 2.25 -2.66 20.76
CA SER A 38 3.11 -3.78 21.17
C SER A 38 2.35 -4.96 21.78
N GLU A 39 1.16 -4.72 22.35
CA GLU A 39 0.35 -5.75 23.00
C GLU A 39 -0.87 -6.18 22.17
N ASP A 40 -1.17 -5.45 21.10
CA ASP A 40 -2.36 -5.67 20.26
C ASP A 40 -1.97 -5.75 18.77
N GLU A 41 -2.01 -6.98 18.25
CA GLU A 41 -1.61 -7.26 16.86
C GLU A 41 -2.51 -6.55 15.83
N GLU A 42 -3.80 -6.38 16.12
CA GLU A 42 -4.70 -5.71 15.18
C GLU A 42 -4.41 -4.21 15.10
N ILE A 43 -4.08 -3.59 16.24
CA ILE A 43 -3.62 -2.18 16.26
C ILE A 43 -2.32 -2.05 15.47
N THR A 44 -1.37 -2.96 15.71
CA THR A 44 -0.09 -2.97 15.01
C THR A 44 -0.28 -3.05 13.50
N GLN A 45 -1.11 -3.99 13.01
CA GLN A 45 -1.36 -4.14 11.58
C GLN A 45 -1.97 -2.87 10.96
N VAL A 46 -2.98 -2.27 11.61
CA VAL A 46 -3.60 -1.03 11.12
C VAL A 46 -2.59 0.12 11.07
N LEU A 47 -1.74 0.28 12.10
CA LEU A 47 -0.73 1.34 12.12
C LEU A 47 0.40 1.09 11.11
N GLU A 48 0.82 -0.16 10.91
CA GLU A 48 1.80 -0.54 9.88
C GLU A 48 1.30 -0.18 8.47
N GLU A 49 0.02 -0.45 8.17
CA GLU A 49 -0.60 -0.05 6.91
C GLU A 49 -0.57 1.47 6.72
N ILE A 50 -1.01 2.23 7.72
CA ILE A 50 -1.02 3.69 7.68
C ILE A 50 0.40 4.25 7.51
N ALA A 51 1.36 3.70 8.23
CA ALA A 51 2.77 4.08 8.14
C ALA A 51 3.36 3.84 6.74
N MET A 52 2.94 2.78 6.07
CA MET A 52 3.42 2.42 4.73
C MET A 52 2.72 3.20 3.60
N GLN A 53 1.45 3.56 3.79
CA GLN A 53 0.63 4.18 2.74
C GLN A 53 0.60 5.70 2.84
N GLU A 54 0.55 6.24 4.06
CA GLU A 54 0.10 7.61 4.31
C GLU A 54 1.08 8.43 5.16
N ASP A 55 1.73 7.83 6.16
CA ASP A 55 2.47 8.57 7.19
C ASP A 55 3.92 8.09 7.43
N GLN A 56 4.88 8.78 6.81
CA GLN A 56 6.30 8.50 7.00
C GLN A 56 6.82 8.84 8.41
N VAL A 57 6.16 9.72 9.16
CA VAL A 57 6.56 10.08 10.52
C VAL A 57 6.17 8.97 11.48
N LEU A 58 4.94 8.44 11.35
CA LEU A 58 4.50 7.25 12.09
C LEU A 58 5.46 6.09 11.83
N LYS A 59 5.81 5.85 10.56
CA LYS A 59 6.77 4.80 10.20
C LYS A 59 8.10 4.93 10.95
N LYS A 60 8.70 6.11 10.97
CA LYS A 60 9.96 6.34 11.68
C LYS A 60 9.81 6.14 13.19
N ALA A 61 8.68 6.54 13.77
CA ALA A 61 8.42 6.34 15.18
C ALA A 61 8.30 4.85 15.54
N MET A 62 7.61 4.06 14.71
CA MET A 62 7.54 2.61 14.88
C MET A 62 8.91 1.94 14.75
N ASP A 63 9.69 2.31 13.72
CA ASP A 63 11.04 1.78 13.52
C ASP A 63 11.97 2.12 14.71
N GLU A 64 11.88 3.32 15.28
CA GLU A 64 12.66 3.71 16.47
C GLU A 64 12.16 3.07 17.77
N TRP A 65 10.84 2.94 17.96
CA TRP A 65 10.26 2.26 19.11
C TRP A 65 10.77 0.81 19.19
N GLU A 66 10.79 0.12 18.06
CA GLU A 66 11.30 -1.24 17.94
C GLU A 66 12.83 -1.31 18.15
N ARG A 67 13.58 -0.34 17.63
CA ARG A 67 15.03 -0.27 17.90
C ARG A 67 15.33 -0.15 19.40
N VAL A 68 14.46 0.52 20.14
CA VAL A 68 14.59 0.71 21.59
C VAL A 68 14.07 -0.49 22.39
N SER A 69 13.11 -1.27 21.85
CA SER A 69 12.53 -2.46 22.52
C SER A 69 13.53 -3.61 22.71
N GLN A 70 14.58 -3.69 21.88
CA GLN A 70 15.65 -4.70 21.91
C GLN A 70 15.20 -6.19 21.88
N ASP A 71 14.03 -6.51 21.33
CA ASP A 71 13.58 -7.90 21.16
C ASP A 71 13.80 -8.43 19.72
N PRO A 72 14.73 -9.37 19.49
CA PRO A 72 15.01 -9.92 18.16
C PRO A 72 13.84 -10.69 17.52
N GLU A 73 12.97 -11.30 18.32
CA GLU A 73 11.82 -12.06 17.79
C GLU A 73 10.74 -11.11 17.27
N VAL A 74 10.51 -10.02 17.99
CA VAL A 74 9.57 -8.96 17.59
C VAL A 74 10.03 -8.28 16.29
N LEU A 75 11.32 -8.00 16.17
CA LEU A 75 11.90 -7.43 14.95
C LEU A 75 11.70 -8.35 13.74
N LEU A 76 11.94 -9.65 13.88
CA LEU A 76 11.78 -10.61 12.79
C LEU A 76 10.31 -10.71 12.33
N ALA A 77 9.37 -10.76 13.29
CA ALA A 77 7.95 -10.80 12.99
C ALA A 77 7.48 -9.54 12.24
N TYR A 78 7.95 -8.37 12.68
CA TYR A 78 7.70 -7.09 12.01
C TYR A 78 8.24 -7.07 10.58
N GLU A 79 9.52 -7.43 10.39
CA GLU A 79 10.13 -7.45 9.05
C GLU A 79 9.38 -8.38 8.08
N ALA A 80 8.91 -9.54 8.58
CA ALA A 80 8.11 -10.47 7.80
C ALA A 80 6.76 -9.88 7.39
N ARG A 81 6.02 -9.25 8.32
CA ARG A 81 4.74 -8.56 8.01
C ARG A 81 4.93 -7.43 7.01
N ARG A 82 5.92 -6.57 7.26
CA ARG A 82 6.28 -5.46 6.39
C ARG A 82 6.65 -5.93 4.99
N LYS A 83 7.37 -7.04 4.87
CA LYS A 83 7.71 -7.65 3.58
C LYS A 83 6.45 -8.15 2.85
N ALA A 84 5.54 -8.82 3.55
CA ALA A 84 4.29 -9.31 2.95
C ALA A 84 3.47 -8.15 2.34
N LEU A 85 3.32 -7.03 3.07
CA LEU A 85 2.64 -5.83 2.56
C LEU A 85 3.33 -5.24 1.33
N LEU A 86 4.67 -5.21 1.30
CA LEU A 86 5.42 -4.75 0.14
C LEU A 86 5.27 -5.68 -1.07
N ASP A 87 5.25 -6.98 -0.84
CA ASP A 87 5.08 -8.00 -1.88
C ASP A 87 3.67 -7.92 -2.50
N GLU A 88 2.63 -7.73 -1.68
CA GLU A 88 1.25 -7.52 -2.14
C GLU A 88 1.13 -6.25 -2.99
N LYS A 89 1.64 -5.11 -2.49
CA LYS A 89 1.66 -3.85 -3.24
C LYS A 89 2.39 -3.98 -4.58
N SER A 90 3.50 -4.71 -4.58
CA SER A 90 4.28 -4.99 -5.78
C SER A 90 3.53 -5.91 -6.75
N ALA A 91 2.84 -6.94 -6.24
CA ALA A 91 1.99 -7.81 -7.03
C ALA A 91 0.84 -7.05 -7.70
N LEU A 92 0.13 -6.20 -6.95
CA LEU A 92 -0.95 -5.37 -7.48
C LEU A 92 -0.45 -4.44 -8.60
N LYS A 93 0.66 -3.74 -8.38
CA LYS A 93 1.26 -2.85 -9.39
C LYS A 93 1.69 -3.62 -10.64
N ARG A 94 2.23 -4.84 -10.48
CA ARG A 94 2.57 -5.72 -11.62
C ARG A 94 1.31 -6.14 -12.39
N ALA A 95 0.26 -6.53 -11.69
CA ALA A 95 -1.01 -6.91 -12.30
C ALA A 95 -1.64 -5.74 -13.10
N GLU A 96 -1.65 -4.54 -12.52
CA GLU A 96 -2.16 -3.34 -13.20
C GLU A 96 -1.35 -3.01 -14.47
N LYS A 97 -0.01 -3.06 -14.38
CA LYS A 97 0.87 -2.84 -15.52
C LYS A 97 0.62 -3.87 -16.62
N LYS A 98 0.54 -5.15 -16.24
CA LYS A 98 0.29 -6.26 -17.17
C LYS A 98 -1.08 -6.11 -17.84
N GLY A 99 -2.13 -5.77 -17.08
CA GLY A 99 -3.46 -5.54 -17.64
C GLY A 99 -3.51 -4.37 -18.63
N LYS A 100 -2.79 -3.28 -18.35
CA LYS A 100 -2.64 -2.16 -19.30
C LYS A 100 -1.92 -2.61 -20.57
N GLU A 101 -0.81 -3.33 -20.45
CA GLU A 101 -0.08 -3.86 -21.61
C GLU A 101 -0.94 -4.82 -22.45
N GLU A 102 -1.68 -5.72 -21.82
CA GLU A 102 -2.58 -6.66 -22.49
C GLU A 102 -3.73 -5.93 -23.19
N ALA A 103 -4.33 -4.91 -22.57
CA ALA A 103 -5.38 -4.11 -23.19
C ALA A 103 -4.87 -3.34 -24.43
N ILE A 104 -3.67 -2.77 -24.35
CA ILE A 104 -3.03 -2.07 -25.48
C ILE A 104 -2.77 -3.06 -26.63
N LYS A 105 -2.27 -4.27 -26.32
CA LYS A 105 -2.05 -5.33 -27.31
C LYS A 105 -3.36 -5.81 -27.94
N ALA A 106 -4.40 -6.05 -27.15
CA ALA A 106 -5.71 -6.45 -27.65
C ALA A 106 -6.32 -5.39 -28.58
N MET A 107 -6.20 -4.11 -28.22
CA MET A 107 -6.62 -3.00 -29.08
C MET A 107 -5.81 -2.95 -30.39
N ALA A 108 -4.48 -3.14 -30.32
CA ALA A 108 -3.64 -3.19 -31.51
C ALA A 108 -4.02 -4.35 -32.44
N ILE A 109 -4.33 -5.53 -31.90
CA ILE A 109 -4.83 -6.68 -32.68
C ILE A 109 -6.16 -6.34 -33.37
N GLY A 110 -7.09 -5.69 -32.68
CA GLY A 110 -8.35 -5.23 -33.28
C GLY A 110 -8.10 -4.25 -34.45
N MET A 111 -7.19 -3.28 -34.26
CA MET A 111 -6.81 -2.33 -35.32
C MET A 111 -6.14 -3.02 -36.53
N ILE A 112 -5.32 -4.06 -36.27
CA ILE A 112 -4.70 -4.89 -37.31
C ILE A 112 -5.77 -5.61 -38.13
N GLN A 113 -6.78 -6.19 -37.46
CA GLN A 113 -7.88 -6.92 -38.11
C GLN A 113 -8.75 -6.00 -38.99
N GLU A 114 -8.93 -4.75 -38.56
CA GLU A 114 -9.61 -3.69 -39.34
C GLU A 114 -8.74 -3.11 -40.47
N GLY A 115 -7.52 -3.61 -40.68
CA GLY A 115 -6.64 -3.20 -41.78
C GLY A 115 -5.96 -1.84 -41.57
N ILE A 116 -5.87 -1.35 -40.33
CA ILE A 116 -5.19 -0.08 -40.03
C ILE A 116 -3.67 -0.23 -40.22
N ALA A 117 -3.05 0.80 -40.77
CA ALA A 117 -1.60 0.84 -41.04
C ALA A 117 -0.76 0.91 -39.75
N ASN A 118 0.40 0.24 -39.75
CA ASN A 118 1.25 0.07 -38.56
C ASN A 118 1.78 1.39 -37.98
N ASN A 119 2.00 2.41 -38.82
CA ASN A 119 2.38 3.75 -38.38
C ASN A 119 1.29 4.46 -37.57
N VAL A 120 0.02 4.24 -37.91
CA VAL A 120 -1.13 4.79 -37.18
C VAL A 120 -1.33 4.03 -35.87
N ILE A 121 -1.23 2.70 -35.90
CA ILE A 121 -1.33 1.86 -34.69
C ILE A 121 -0.25 2.26 -33.70
N SER A 122 1.02 2.35 -34.13
CA SER A 122 2.14 2.77 -33.28
C SER A 122 1.90 4.12 -32.60
N LYS A 123 1.35 5.08 -33.34
CA LYS A 123 1.03 6.41 -32.81
C LYS A 123 -0.11 6.38 -31.77
N LEU A 124 -1.10 5.50 -31.94
CA LEU A 124 -2.28 5.43 -31.06
C LEU A 124 -2.05 4.56 -29.82
N THR A 125 -1.26 3.50 -29.95
CA THR A 125 -1.04 2.52 -28.87
C THR A 125 0.28 2.73 -28.13
N GLY A 126 1.21 3.49 -28.72
CA GLY A 126 2.56 3.67 -28.20
C GLY A 126 3.49 2.47 -28.40
N LEU A 127 3.01 1.40 -29.07
CA LEU A 127 3.82 0.24 -29.41
C LEU A 127 4.84 0.57 -30.51
N SER A 128 5.99 -0.09 -30.47
CA SER A 128 6.96 -0.01 -31.55
C SER A 128 6.43 -0.72 -32.81
N ILE A 129 6.97 -0.35 -33.97
CA ILE A 129 6.60 -1.03 -35.23
C ILE A 129 6.95 -2.52 -35.16
N GLU A 130 8.07 -2.87 -34.51
CA GLU A 130 8.50 -4.26 -34.30
C GLU A 130 7.50 -5.06 -33.45
N GLU A 131 6.97 -4.46 -32.38
CA GLU A 131 5.94 -5.08 -31.54
C GLU A 131 4.64 -5.32 -32.32
N ILE A 132 4.27 -4.38 -33.20
CA ILE A 132 3.06 -4.50 -34.03
C ILE A 132 3.23 -5.59 -35.09
N GLU A 133 4.41 -5.72 -35.72
CA GLU A 133 4.68 -6.80 -36.67
C GLU A 133 4.66 -8.17 -35.98
N MET A 134 5.22 -8.29 -34.77
CA MET A 134 5.12 -9.52 -34.00
C MET A 134 3.66 -9.92 -33.71
N LEU A 135 2.79 -8.95 -33.42
CA LEU A 135 1.35 -9.19 -33.22
C LEU A 135 0.61 -9.60 -34.50
N ARG A 136 1.13 -9.29 -35.69
CA ARG A 136 0.57 -9.77 -36.98
C ARG A 136 0.94 -11.21 -37.29
N HIS A 137 2.04 -11.70 -36.71
CA HIS A 137 2.57 -13.04 -36.91
C HIS A 137 2.19 -14.04 -35.80
N GLN A 138 1.50 -13.57 -34.75
CA GLN A 138 0.82 -14.41 -33.76
C GLN A 138 -0.54 -14.88 -34.28
#